data_AF-A0A147IV95-F1
#
_entry.id   AF-A0A147IV95-F1
#
_cell.length_a   1.000
_cell.length_b   1.000
_cell.length_c   1.000
_cell.angle_alpha   90.00
_cell.angle_beta   90.00
_cell.angle_gamma   90.00
#
_symmetry.space_group_name_H-M   'P 1'
#
loop_
_entity.id
_entity.type
_entity.pdbx_description
1 polymer ?
#
loop_
_entity_poly.entity_id
_entity_poly.type
_entity_poly.pdbx_seq_one_letter_code
_entity_poly.pdbx_strand_id
1 'polypeptide(L)' 'MIAFIDDHREAYGVEPICRVLPIAPSTYFERVAQRQDPMRLSARAQRDQVLKPEVARVFAENFAVYGVHKVWR' A
#
# COMPACT_ATOMS: atom_id res chain seq x y z
N MET A 1 -5.66 -5.84 7.10
CA MET A 1 -5.79 -7.22 6.58
C MET A 1 -4.46 -7.95 6.54
N ILE A 2 -3.43 -7.45 5.85
CA ILE A 2 -2.13 -8.15 5.76
C ILE A 2 -1.39 -8.17 7.10
N ALA A 3 -1.40 -7.05 7.85
CA ALA A 3 -0.81 -7.00 9.19
C ALA A 3 -1.36 -8.08 10.12
N PHE A 4 -2.69 -8.29 10.13
CA PHE A 4 -3.31 -9.37 10.91
C PHE A 4 -2.78 -10.77 10.52
N ILE A 5 -2.57 -11.03 9.22
CA ILE A 5 -1.97 -12.30 8.79
C ILE A 5 -0.50 -12.37 9.22
N ASP A 6 0.23 -11.26 9.12
CA ASP A 6 1.63 -11.18 9.55
C ASP A 6 1.79 -11.51 11.04
N ASP A 7 0.90 -10.97 11.88
CA ASP A 7 0.93 -11.11 13.34
C ASP A 7 0.56 -12.53 13.83
N HIS A 8 -0.17 -13.30 13.01
CA HIS A 8 -0.76 -14.57 13.42
C HIS A 8 -0.32 -15.78 12.60
N ARG A 9 0.39 -15.59 11.47
CA ARG A 9 0.85 -16.68 10.59
C ARG A 9 1.77 -17.69 11.29
N GLU A 10 2.51 -17.27 12.33
CA GLU A 10 3.39 -18.17 13.08
C GLU A 10 2.60 -19.19 13.90
N ALA A 11 1.45 -18.79 14.44
CA ALA A 11 0.59 -19.66 15.25
C ALA A 11 -0.36 -20.53 14.39
N TYR A 12 -0.89 -19.98 13.29
CA TYR A 12 -1.98 -20.62 12.55
C TYR A 12 -1.67 -20.92 11.08
N GLY A 13 -0.55 -20.42 10.54
CA GLY A 13 -0.26 -20.47 9.11
C GLY A 13 -1.08 -19.47 8.29
N VAL A 14 -0.64 -19.19 7.05
CA VAL A 14 -1.30 -18.21 6.17
C VAL A 14 -2.62 -18.74 5.60
N GLU A 15 -2.65 -19.98 5.12
CA GLU A 15 -3.83 -20.54 4.43
C GLU A 15 -5.06 -20.65 5.34
N PRO A 16 -4.97 -21.11 6.60
CA PRO A 16 -6.11 -21.17 7.49
C PRO A 16 -6.69 -19.79 7.79
N ILE A 17 -5.84 -18.77 7.98
CA ILE A 17 -6.28 -17.38 8.19
C ILE A 17 -6.97 -16.83 6.94
N CYS A 18 -6.38 -17.04 5.76
CA CYS A 18 -6.96 -16.61 4.48
C CYS A 18 -8.34 -17.23 4.22
N ARG A 19 -8.58 -18.48 4.64
CA ARG A 19 -9.89 -19.15 4.56
C ARG A 19 -10.95 -18.45 5.43
N VAL A 20 -10.57 -17.97 6.61
CA VAL A 20 -11.49 -17.27 7.54
C VAL A 20 -11.73 -15.82 7.12
N LEU A 21 -10.73 -15.16 6.51
CA LEU A 21 -10.81 -13.78 6.00
C LEU A 21 -11.37 -13.64 4.57
N PRO A 22 -12.08 -14.66 4.08
CA PRO A 22 -12.21 -15.04 2.65
C PRO A 22 -11.31 -14.28 1.65
N ILE A 23 -10.00 -14.47 1.74
CA ILE A 23 -9.05 -13.99 0.73
C ILE A 23 -8.21 -15.14 0.15
N ALA A 24 -7.73 -14.98 -1.08
CA ALA A 24 -6.82 -15.94 -1.67
C ALA A 24 -5.41 -15.84 -1.04
N PRO A 25 -4.75 -16.95 -0.68
CA PRO A 25 -3.36 -16.94 -0.20
C PRO A 25 -2.39 -16.26 -1.17
N SER A 26 -2.62 -16.40 -2.48
CA SER A 26 -1.84 -15.71 -3.52
C SER A 26 -1.87 -14.18 -3.37
N THR A 27 -3.00 -13.61 -2.94
CA THR A 27 -3.11 -12.17 -2.67
C THR A 27 -2.21 -11.74 -1.51
N TYR A 28 -2.09 -12.55 -0.46
CA TYR A 28 -1.15 -12.27 0.63
C TYR A 28 0.29 -12.29 0.14
N PHE A 29 0.70 -13.36 -0.55
CA PHE A 29 2.09 -13.49 -1.02
C PHE A 29 2.46 -12.43 -2.06
N GLU A 30 1.56 -12.08 -2.97
CA GLU A 30 1.79 -10.99 -3.92
C GLU A 30 2.03 -9.67 -3.21
N ARG A 31 1.30 -9.41 -2.12
CA ARG A 31 1.50 -8.20 -1.32
C ARG A 31 2.80 -8.21 -0.52
N VAL A 32 3.21 -9.36 -0.01
CA VAL A 32 4.55 -9.52 0.60
C VAL A 32 5.63 -9.21 -0.43
N ALA A 33 5.49 -9.74 -1.64
CA ALA A 33 6.45 -9.51 -2.72
C ALA A 33 6.49 -8.03 -3.16
N GLN A 34 5.35 -7.36 -3.27
CA GLN A 34 5.27 -5.91 -3.56
C GLN A 34 5.92 -5.05 -2.47
N ARG A 35 5.92 -5.49 -1.20
CA ARG A 35 6.62 -4.78 -0.11
C ARG A 35 8.14 -4.94 -0.20
N GLN A 36 8.60 -6.10 -0.66
CA GLN A 36 10.03 -6.40 -0.80
C GLN A 36 10.63 -5.78 -2.06
N ASP A 37 9.87 -5.75 -3.15
CA ASP A 37 10.29 -5.23 -4.45
C ASP A 37 9.29 -4.19 -4.97
N PRO A 38 9.60 -2.89 -4.85
CA PRO A 38 8.78 -1.81 -5.39
C PRO A 38 8.54 -1.90 -6.90
N MET A 39 9.39 -2.58 -7.68
CA MET A 39 9.20 -2.75 -9.13
C MET A 39 8.04 -3.67 -9.47
N ARG A 40 7.57 -4.50 -8.52
CA ARG A 40 6.37 -5.34 -8.66
C ARG A 40 5.06 -4.58 -8.45
N LEU A 41 5.13 -3.32 -8.00
CA LEU A 41 3.94 -2.48 -7.90
C LEU A 41 3.39 -2.15 -9.29
N SER A 42 2.09 -1.85 -9.37
CA SER A 42 1.52 -1.35 -10.62
C SER A 42 2.18 -0.04 -11.05
N ALA A 43 2.22 0.23 -12.35
CA ALA A 43 2.79 1.48 -12.88
C ALA A 43 2.21 2.74 -12.21
N ARG A 44 0.91 2.72 -11.88
CA ARG A 44 0.26 3.79 -11.10
C ARG A 44 0.84 3.91 -9.70
N ALA A 45 0.97 2.82 -8.96
CA ALA A 45 1.49 2.85 -7.59
C ALA A 45 2.98 3.29 -7.55
N GLN A 46 3.79 2.89 -8.53
CA GLN A 46 5.15 3.38 -8.68
C GLN A 46 5.18 4.90 -8.93
N ARG A 47 4.34 5.39 -9.86
CA ARG A 47 4.20 6.84 -10.10
C ARG A 47 3.74 7.59 -8.85
N ASP A 48 2.78 7.05 -8.12
CA ASP A 48 2.25 7.66 -6.90
C ASP A 48 3.34 7.75 -5.80
N GLN A 49 4.26 6.80 -5.72
CA GLN A 49 5.40 6.88 -4.78
C GLN A 49 6.30 8.09 -5.06
N VAL A 50 6.48 8.44 -6.33
CA VAL A 50 7.27 9.61 -6.75
C VAL A 50 6.49 10.91 -6.58
N LEU A 51 5.18 10.91 -6.87
CA LEU A 51 4.37 12.13 -6.82
C LEU A 51 3.94 12.53 -5.40
N LYS A 52 3.74 11.58 -4.49
CA LYS A 52 3.27 11.88 -3.13
C LYS A 52 4.16 12.89 -2.37
N PRO A 53 5.51 12.77 -2.38
CA PRO A 53 6.38 13.77 -1.78
C PRO A 53 6.19 15.17 -2.38
N GLU A 54 6.06 15.28 -3.70
CA GLU A 54 5.85 16.58 -4.38
C GLU A 54 4.49 17.19 -4.03
N VAL A 55 3.44 16.38 -4.01
CA VAL A 55 2.10 16.78 -3.56
C VAL A 55 2.16 17.30 -2.11
N ALA A 56 2.88 16.61 -1.23
CA ALA A 56 3.07 17.03 0.16
C ALA A 56 3.88 18.33 0.28
N ARG A 57 4.92 18.49 -0.55
CA ARG A 57 5.74 19.71 -0.61
C ARG A 57 4.90 20.91 -1.02
N VAL A 58 4.15 20.83 -2.13
CA VAL A 58 3.27 21.91 -2.60
C VAL A 58 2.20 22.23 -1.56
N PHE A 59 1.63 21.22 -0.91
CA PHE A 59 0.66 21.42 0.16
C PHE A 59 1.25 22.20 1.34
N ALA A 60 2.44 21.81 1.80
CA ALA A 60 3.14 22.46 2.91
C ALA A 60 3.57 23.90 2.58
N GLU A 61 4.13 24.13 1.39
CA GLU A 61 4.53 25.46 0.90
C GLU A 61 3.35 26.42 0.77
N ASN A 62 2.14 25.89 0.57
CA ASN A 62 0.90 26.68 0.49
C ASN A 62 0.08 26.58 1.79
N PHE A 63 0.75 26.57 2.95
CA PHE A 63 0.14 26.64 4.28
C PHE A 63 -0.96 25.61 4.54
N ALA A 64 -0.90 24.45 3.89
CA ALA A 64 -1.92 23.42 3.96
C ALA A 64 -3.34 23.88 3.54
N VAL A 65 -3.49 25.01 2.84
CA VAL A 65 -4.80 25.53 2.40
C VAL A 65 -5.21 25.06 1.00
N TYR A 66 -4.28 24.49 0.23
CA TYR A 66 -4.57 23.98 -1.11
C TYR A 66 -5.14 22.57 -1.06
N GLY A 67 -6.42 22.44 -1.41
CA GLY A 67 -7.07 21.14 -1.61
C GLY A 67 -6.66 20.46 -2.92
N VAL A 68 -7.21 19.27 -3.15
CA VAL A 68 -6.86 18.37 -4.27
C VAL A 68 -6.81 19.10 -5.62
N HIS A 69 -7.79 19.94 -5.95
CA HIS A 69 -7.84 20.64 -7.25
C HIS A 69 -6.71 21.64 -7.49
N LYS A 70 -6.10 22.19 -6.44
CA LYS A 70 -5.00 23.15 -6.57
C LYS A 70 -3.62 22.50 -6.56
N VAL A 71 -3.51 21.32 -5.94
CA VAL A 71 -2.26 20.56 -5.89
C VAL A 71 -2.11 19.65 -7.12
N TRP A 72 -3.23 19.15 -7.67
CA TRP A 72 -3.28 18.26 -8.82
C TRP A 72 -3.79 19.02 -10.06
N ARG A 73 -2.94 19.84 -10.68
CA ARG A 73 -3.20 20.42 -12.00
C ARG A 73 -1.98 20.29 -12.90
#